data_AF-A0A0C2ZDA0-F1
#
_entry.id   AF-A0A0C2ZDA0-F1
#
_cell.length_a   1.000
_cell.length_b   1.000
_cell.length_c   1.000
_cell.angle_alpha   90.00
_cell.angle_beta   90.00
_cell.angle_gamma   90.00
#
_symmetry.space_group_name_H-M   'P 1'
#
loop_
_entity.id
_entity.type
_entity.pdbx_description
1 polymer ?
#
loop_
_entity_poly.entity_id
_entity_poly.type
_entity_poly.pdbx_seq_one_letter_code
_entity_poly.pdbx_strand_id
1 'polypeptide(L)'
;MDGNFKAKHMRPKNPDEELWLMDGRGYMVTSGMYKQYLANSPNPIESDCSNHQAVNQANAQRNQLAATGIGGCACARHGCFIPYSMVDFQKGEQQVNMDYALVHAVQHGMNLWQHVITFYDINCQYSKNLARRLKGNNFVSLPNGLQIQPGIGLWHELARSMGK
;
A
#
# COMPACT_ATOMS: atom_id res chain seq x y z
N MET A 1 -0.66 7.82 1.32
CA MET A 1 -0.61 6.48 0.74
C MET A 1 -1.54 6.50 -0.44
N ASP A 2 -1.07 6.02 -1.58
CA ASP A 2 -1.84 6.07 -2.83
C ASP A 2 -1.37 4.97 -3.79
N GLY A 3 -2.23 4.64 -4.74
CA GLY A 3 -2.04 3.62 -5.76
C GLY A 3 -2.17 4.18 -7.19
N ASN A 4 -1.13 3.97 -8.01
CA ASN A 4 -1.15 4.28 -9.44
C ASN A 4 -1.49 3.04 -10.28
N PHE A 5 -2.73 2.93 -10.72
CA PHE A 5 -3.25 1.84 -11.56
C PHE A 5 -2.93 1.96 -13.06
N LYS A 6 -2.27 3.06 -13.47
CA LYS A 6 -1.80 3.26 -14.85
C LYS A 6 -0.39 2.70 -15.04
N ALA A 7 0.40 2.60 -13.98
CA ALA A 7 1.75 2.01 -13.97
C ALA A 7 1.68 0.48 -14.00
N LYS A 8 1.35 -0.08 -15.18
CA LYS A 8 1.23 -1.52 -15.39
C LYS A 8 2.57 -2.10 -15.84
N HIS A 9 2.88 -3.29 -15.33
CA HIS A 9 4.03 -4.07 -15.79
C HIS A 9 3.53 -5.36 -16.45
N MET A 10 3.87 -5.54 -17.72
CA MET A 10 3.55 -6.75 -18.50
C MET A 10 4.46 -7.89 -18.09
N ARG A 11 3.99 -9.13 -18.10
CA ARG A 11 4.89 -10.27 -17.89
C ARG A 11 5.96 -10.28 -19.00
N PRO A 12 7.25 -10.43 -18.66
CA PRO A 12 8.29 -10.56 -19.67
C PRO A 12 8.05 -11.83 -20.50
N LYS A 13 8.38 -11.78 -21.79
CA LYS A 13 8.30 -12.95 -22.67
C LYS A 13 9.32 -14.02 -22.26
N ASN A 14 10.52 -13.58 -21.89
CA ASN A 14 11.57 -14.42 -21.33
C ASN A 14 11.98 -13.87 -19.96
N PRO A 15 11.52 -14.46 -18.85
CA PRO A 15 11.85 -13.99 -17.50
C PRO A 15 13.36 -14.02 -17.20
N ASP A 16 14.10 -14.93 -17.81
CA ASP A 16 15.54 -15.10 -17.55
C ASP A 16 16.39 -13.99 -18.19
N GLU A 17 15.81 -13.21 -19.12
CA GLU A 17 16.46 -12.07 -19.78
C GLU A 17 16.10 -10.73 -19.12
N GLU A 18 15.28 -10.73 -18.06
CA GLU A 18 14.87 -9.51 -17.40
C GLU A 18 16.02 -8.91 -16.58
N LEU A 19 16.52 -7.75 -17.03
CA LEU A 19 17.60 -7.03 -16.36
C LEU A 19 17.02 -6.01 -15.37
N TRP A 20 17.30 -6.24 -14.09
CA TRP A 20 16.97 -5.32 -13.01
C TRP A 20 18.18 -4.43 -12.73
N LEU A 21 17.97 -3.11 -12.69
CA LEU A 21 19.02 -2.16 -12.31
C LEU A 21 19.54 -2.49 -10.90
N MET A 22 18.64 -2.57 -9.92
CA MET A 22 18.91 -3.01 -8.55
C MET A 22 17.61 -3.52 -7.91
N ASP A 23 17.64 -4.65 -7.19
CA ASP A 23 16.48 -5.14 -6.42
C ASP A 23 16.39 -4.42 -5.07
N GLY A 24 15.18 -3.97 -4.74
CA GLY A 24 14.87 -3.32 -3.48
C GLY A 24 15.68 -2.08 -3.17
N ARG A 25 16.22 -1.37 -4.16
CA ARG A 25 16.92 -0.09 -3.96
C ARG A 25 16.12 1.09 -4.51
N GLY A 26 16.49 2.29 -4.06
CA GLY A 26 15.75 3.49 -4.38
C GLY A 26 14.40 3.47 -3.66
N TYR A 27 13.31 3.44 -4.42
CA TYR A 27 11.96 3.55 -3.88
C TYR A 27 11.23 2.22 -3.74
N MET A 28 11.61 1.21 -4.52
CA MET A 28 10.94 -0.10 -4.53
C MET A 28 11.39 -0.96 -3.36
N VAL A 29 10.48 -1.77 -2.83
CA VAL A 29 10.81 -2.82 -1.86
C VAL A 29 11.55 -3.98 -2.52
N THR A 30 12.27 -4.78 -1.73
CA THR A 30 12.92 -6.01 -2.19
C THR A 30 11.89 -7.02 -2.70
N SER A 31 12.02 -7.42 -3.98
CA SER A 31 11.04 -8.27 -4.68
C SER A 31 10.85 -9.62 -3.99
N GLY A 32 11.95 -10.29 -3.60
CA GLY A 32 11.89 -11.62 -2.99
C GLY A 32 11.13 -11.64 -1.66
N MET A 33 11.49 -10.75 -0.74
CA MET A 33 10.83 -10.63 0.58
C MET A 33 9.36 -10.24 0.43
N TYR A 34 9.06 -9.34 -0.51
CA TYR A 34 7.69 -8.91 -0.74
C TYR A 34 6.80 -10.03 -1.29
N LYS A 35 7.30 -10.82 -2.25
CA LYS A 35 6.58 -11.98 -2.77
C LYS A 35 6.32 -13.03 -1.69
N GLN A 36 7.30 -13.28 -0.82
CA GLN A 36 7.12 -14.18 0.32
C GLN A 36 6.07 -13.66 1.30
N TYR A 37 6.09 -12.37 1.61
CA TYR A 37 5.08 -11.73 2.44
C TYR A 37 3.66 -11.91 1.87
N LEU A 38 3.48 -11.62 0.58
CA LEU A 38 2.18 -11.73 -0.08
C LEU A 38 1.67 -13.17 -0.14
N ALA A 39 2.55 -14.15 -0.33
CA ALA A 39 2.18 -15.56 -0.36
C ALA A 39 1.69 -16.09 1.00
N ASN A 40 2.15 -15.49 2.09
CA ASN A 40 1.90 -15.96 3.46
C ASN A 40 0.98 -15.04 4.27
N SER A 41 0.59 -13.89 3.73
CA SER A 41 -0.28 -12.94 4.42
C SER A 41 -1.69 -13.05 3.88
N PRO A 42 -2.69 -13.37 4.73
CA PRO A 42 -4.08 -13.39 4.29
C PRO A 42 -4.51 -11.98 3.87
N ASN A 43 -5.29 -11.90 2.80
CA ASN A 43 -5.90 -10.66 2.33
C ASN A 43 -7.43 -10.72 2.48
N PRO A 44 -7.97 -10.60 3.69
CA PRO A 44 -9.41 -10.57 3.89
C PRO A 44 -9.99 -9.28 3.29
N ILE A 45 -11.02 -9.41 2.46
CA ILE A 45 -11.78 -8.27 1.94
C ILE A 45 -12.69 -7.78 3.07
N GLU A 46 -12.27 -6.73 3.75
CA GLU A 46 -13.02 -6.13 4.85
C GLU A 46 -13.42 -4.72 4.46
N SER A 47 -14.58 -4.63 3.80
CA SER A 47 -15.18 -3.36 3.43
C SER A 47 -16.66 -3.37 3.80
N ASP A 48 -17.02 -2.52 4.76
CA ASP A 48 -18.42 -2.19 5.06
C ASP A 48 -18.96 -1.09 4.12
N CYS A 49 -18.12 -0.57 3.22
CA CYS A 49 -18.45 0.50 2.29
C CYS A 49 -18.68 -0.03 0.86
N SER A 50 -19.90 0.12 0.36
CA SER A 50 -20.36 -0.35 -0.95
C SER A 50 -19.54 0.18 -2.14
N ASN A 51 -19.03 1.41 -2.07
CA ASN A 51 -18.27 2.03 -3.16
C ASN A 51 -16.92 1.35 -3.44
N HIS A 52 -16.31 0.71 -2.43
CA HIS A 52 -15.01 0.05 -2.58
C HIS A 52 -15.09 -1.32 -3.25
N GLN A 53 -16.21 -2.02 -3.10
CA GLN A 53 -16.41 -3.33 -3.71
C GLN A 53 -16.41 -3.27 -5.25
N ALA A 54 -16.96 -2.19 -5.81
CA ALA A 54 -17.00 -1.98 -7.27
C ALA A 54 -15.60 -1.81 -7.88
N VAL A 55 -14.70 -1.07 -7.22
CA VAL A 55 -13.32 -0.86 -7.68
C VAL A 55 -12.50 -2.15 -7.63
N ASN A 56 -12.73 -2.99 -6.61
CA ASN A 56 -12.06 -4.28 -6.47
C ASN A 56 -12.48 -5.29 -7.54
N GLN A 57 -13.76 -5.30 -7.95
CA GLN A 57 -14.24 -6.19 -9.01
C GLN A 57 -13.71 -5.82 -10.40
N ALA A 58 -13.56 -4.52 -10.71
CA ALA A 58 -13.08 -4.07 -12.02
C ALA A 58 -11.63 -4.49 -12.33
N ASN A 59 -10.82 -4.76 -11.30
CA ASN A 59 -9.40 -5.15 -11.43
C ASN A 59 -9.18 -6.68 -11.53
N ALA A 60 -10.25 -7.49 -11.52
CA ALA A 60 -10.14 -8.94 -11.36
C ALA A 60 -9.63 -9.71 -12.59
N GLN A 61 -9.55 -9.11 -13.79
CA GLN A 61 -9.18 -9.82 -15.02
C GLN A 61 -8.10 -9.08 -15.82
N ARG A 62 -6.83 -9.34 -15.49
CA ARG A 62 -5.68 -8.95 -16.34
C ARG A 62 -4.58 -10.00 -16.31
N ASN A 63 -4.86 -11.15 -16.92
CA ASN A 63 -4.00 -12.35 -16.88
C ASN A 63 -2.60 -12.18 -17.51
N GLN A 64 -2.35 -11.09 -18.25
CA GLN A 64 -1.08 -10.82 -18.93
C GLN A 64 -0.14 -9.87 -18.13
N LEU A 65 -0.58 -9.34 -16.99
CA LEU A 65 0.21 -8.42 -16.18
C LEU A 65 1.00 -9.17 -15.09
N ALA A 66 2.22 -8.71 -14.83
CA ALA A 66 2.96 -9.04 -13.61
C ALA A 66 2.59 -8.07 -12.48
N ALA A 67 2.38 -6.80 -12.82
CA ALA A 67 1.83 -5.78 -11.92
C ALA A 67 0.70 -5.00 -12.61
N THR A 68 -0.42 -4.86 -11.90
CA THR A 68 -1.61 -4.11 -12.30
C THR A 68 -1.53 -2.62 -11.98
N GLY A 69 -0.56 -2.23 -11.16
CA GLY A 69 -0.32 -0.88 -10.67
C GLY A 69 0.84 -0.89 -9.67
N ILE A 70 1.17 0.28 -9.14
CA ILE A 70 2.18 0.47 -8.10
C ILE A 70 1.57 1.31 -6.99
N GLY A 71 1.80 0.95 -5.74
CA GLY A 71 1.39 1.74 -4.57
C GLY A 71 2.56 2.13 -3.70
N GLY A 72 2.38 3.13 -2.85
CA GLY A 72 3.43 3.49 -1.90
C GLY A 72 3.09 4.63 -0.95
N CYS A 73 4.11 5.07 -0.23
CA CYS A 73 4.03 6.18 0.71
C CYS A 73 4.82 7.38 0.21
N ALA A 74 4.26 8.56 0.43
CA ALA A 74 4.94 9.83 0.24
C ALA A 74 4.86 10.67 1.52
N CYS A 75 5.91 11.42 1.81
CA CYS A 75 5.94 12.34 2.92
C CYS A 75 5.09 13.57 2.59
N ALA A 76 3.97 13.76 3.30
CA ALA A 76 3.09 14.92 3.08
C ALA A 76 3.79 16.27 3.35
N ARG A 77 4.81 16.29 4.22
CA ARG A 77 5.57 17.51 4.55
C ARG A 77 6.51 17.93 3.42
N HIS A 78 7.18 16.98 2.79
CA HIS A 78 8.26 17.26 1.83
C HIS A 78 7.88 16.95 0.38
N GLY A 79 6.70 16.34 0.14
CA GLY A 79 6.21 16.02 -1.19
C GLY A 79 6.99 14.94 -1.93
N CYS A 80 7.84 14.17 -1.24
CA CYS A 80 8.67 13.13 -1.84
C CYS A 80 8.18 11.73 -1.48
N PHE A 81 8.37 10.78 -2.40
CA PHE A 81 8.17 9.36 -2.12
C PHE A 81 9.16 8.89 -1.05
N ILE A 82 8.70 8.02 -0.16
CA ILE A 82 9.56 7.45 0.89
C ILE A 82 10.34 6.29 0.26
N PRO A 83 11.68 6.27 0.33
CA PRO A 83 12.47 5.16 -0.17
C PRO A 83 12.06 3.82 0.46
N TYR A 84 12.29 2.71 -0.25
CA TYR A 84 11.92 1.36 0.19
C TYR A 84 10.43 1.16 0.54
N SER A 85 9.52 2.02 0.09
CA SER A 85 8.10 1.95 0.46
C SER A 85 7.13 1.79 -0.71
N MET A 86 7.64 1.62 -1.93
CA MET A 86 6.81 1.38 -3.11
C MET A 86 6.72 -0.11 -3.43
N VAL A 87 5.53 -0.55 -3.80
CA VAL A 87 5.16 -1.95 -3.99
C VAL A 87 4.36 -2.15 -5.27
N ASP A 88 4.57 -3.29 -5.92
CA ASP A 88 3.76 -3.70 -7.07
C ASP A 88 2.42 -4.30 -6.63
N PHE A 89 1.36 -4.01 -7.39
CA PHE A 89 0.03 -4.58 -7.19
C PHE A 89 -0.20 -5.80 -8.08
N GLN A 90 -0.35 -6.99 -7.50
CA GLN A 90 -0.51 -8.24 -8.27
C GLN A 90 -1.93 -8.35 -8.84
N LYS A 91 -2.92 -7.83 -8.12
CA LYS A 91 -4.33 -7.87 -8.51
C LYS A 91 -5.09 -6.67 -7.93
N GLY A 92 -4.83 -5.50 -8.49
CA GLY A 92 -5.27 -4.23 -7.94
C GLY A 92 -4.61 -3.93 -6.61
N GLU A 93 -4.98 -2.80 -6.03
CA GLU A 93 -4.54 -2.41 -4.69
C GLU A 93 -5.25 -3.28 -3.66
N GLN A 94 -4.49 -3.89 -2.77
CA GLN A 94 -4.99 -4.64 -1.64
C GLN A 94 -4.41 -4.06 -0.36
N GLN A 95 -5.14 -4.17 0.75
CA GLN A 95 -4.68 -3.64 2.03
C GLN A 95 -3.35 -4.28 2.46
N VAL A 96 -3.14 -5.56 2.14
CA VAL A 96 -1.86 -6.26 2.34
C VAL A 96 -0.71 -5.58 1.58
N ASN A 97 -0.93 -5.07 0.36
CA ASN A 97 0.11 -4.32 -0.35
C ASN A 97 0.47 -3.03 0.41
N MET A 98 -0.55 -2.30 0.87
CA MET A 98 -0.38 -1.02 1.53
C MET A 98 0.15 -1.14 2.97
N ASP A 99 -0.15 -2.23 3.67
CA ASP A 99 0.45 -2.57 4.98
C ASP A 99 1.97 -2.69 4.87
N TYR A 100 2.45 -3.41 3.85
CA TYR A 100 3.88 -3.56 3.61
C TYR A 100 4.54 -2.22 3.28
N ALA A 101 3.94 -1.43 2.40
CA ALA A 101 4.40 -0.10 2.06
C ALA A 101 4.50 0.83 3.29
N LEU A 102 3.46 0.84 4.13
CA LEU A 102 3.40 1.68 5.34
C LEU A 102 4.46 1.27 6.37
N VAL A 103 4.60 -0.03 6.65
CA VAL A 103 5.59 -0.50 7.63
C VAL A 103 7.00 -0.16 7.20
N HIS A 104 7.35 -0.41 5.93
CA HIS A 104 8.69 -0.02 5.43
C HIS A 104 8.88 1.49 5.40
N ALA A 105 7.85 2.27 5.06
CA ALA A 105 7.94 3.73 5.14
C ALA A 105 8.26 4.21 6.56
N VAL A 106 7.59 3.63 7.55
CA VAL A 106 7.81 3.93 8.97
C VAL A 106 9.21 3.53 9.43
N GLN A 107 9.68 2.36 9.01
CA GLN A 107 11.04 1.90 9.34
C GLN A 107 12.11 2.73 8.63
N HIS A 108 11.77 3.35 7.50
CA HIS A 108 12.70 4.17 6.74
C HIS A 108 12.78 5.61 7.27
N GLY A 109 13.70 5.81 8.22
CA GLY A 109 14.15 7.14 8.62
C GLY A 109 13.19 7.92 9.53
N MET A 110 12.14 7.28 10.06
CA MET A 110 11.33 7.88 11.13
C MET A 110 11.95 7.60 12.48
N ASN A 111 11.96 8.61 13.34
CA ASN A 111 12.31 8.43 14.74
C ASN A 111 11.11 7.78 15.47
N LEU A 112 11.38 6.81 16.36
CA LEU A 112 10.36 6.08 17.12
C LEU A 112 9.40 6.98 17.92
N TRP A 113 9.85 8.18 18.26
CA TRP A 113 9.10 9.18 19.02
C TRP A 113 8.26 10.13 18.15
N GLN A 114 8.34 10.02 16.82
CA GLN A 114 7.55 10.86 15.92
C GLN A 114 6.13 10.35 15.77
N HIS A 115 5.16 11.25 15.87
CA HIS A 115 3.77 10.96 15.54
C HIS A 115 3.63 10.80 14.03
N VAL A 116 3.03 9.69 13.58
CA VAL A 116 2.81 9.42 12.16
C VAL A 116 1.35 9.72 11.82
N ILE A 117 1.13 10.68 10.92
CA ILE A 117 -0.20 10.96 10.38
C ILE A 117 -0.29 10.30 9.00
N THR A 118 -1.25 9.41 8.82
CA THR A 118 -1.48 8.73 7.54
C THR A 118 -2.61 9.39 6.78
N PHE A 119 -2.43 9.62 5.48
CA PHE A 119 -3.50 10.05 4.58
C PHE A 119 -3.73 8.96 3.54
N TYR A 120 -4.98 8.54 3.37
CA TYR A 120 -5.36 7.46 2.47
C TYR A 120 -6.87 7.53 2.17
N ASP A 121 -7.28 7.20 0.95
CA ASP A 121 -8.68 7.34 0.52
C ASP A 121 -9.66 6.49 1.35
N ILE A 122 -9.19 5.35 1.84
CA ILE A 122 -9.95 4.48 2.74
C ILE A 122 -9.43 4.46 4.17
N ASN A 123 -8.80 5.53 4.63
CA ASN A 123 -8.18 5.54 5.95
C ASN A 123 -9.18 5.20 7.08
N CYS A 124 -10.45 5.57 6.93
CA CYS A 124 -11.52 5.26 7.88
C CYS A 124 -11.78 3.76 8.07
N GLN A 125 -11.54 2.95 7.04
CA GLN A 125 -11.67 1.48 7.10
C GLN A 125 -10.31 0.83 7.36
N TYR A 126 -9.28 1.32 6.67
CA TYR A 126 -7.93 0.78 6.73
C TYR A 126 -7.35 0.82 8.15
N SER A 127 -7.46 1.97 8.83
CA SER A 127 -6.89 2.18 10.18
C SER A 127 -7.52 1.28 11.25
N LYS A 128 -8.82 0.98 11.16
CA LYS A 128 -9.54 0.12 12.11
C LYS A 128 -8.97 -1.30 12.13
N ASN A 129 -8.60 -1.81 10.96
CA ASN A 129 -8.18 -3.20 10.79
C ASN A 129 -6.65 -3.36 10.71
N LEU A 130 -5.88 -2.27 10.57
CA LEU A 130 -4.42 -2.28 10.47
C LEU A 130 -3.76 -3.05 11.62
N ALA A 131 -4.09 -2.71 12.86
CA ALA A 131 -3.49 -3.38 14.02
C ALA A 131 -3.75 -4.90 14.02
N ARG A 132 -4.94 -5.33 13.58
CA ARG A 132 -5.29 -6.75 13.48
C ARG A 132 -4.56 -7.45 12.34
N ARG A 133 -4.40 -6.81 11.17
CA ARG A 133 -3.67 -7.39 10.03
C ARG A 133 -2.18 -7.56 10.31
N LEU A 134 -1.59 -6.63 11.08
CA LEU A 134 -0.19 -6.72 11.50
C LEU A 134 0.02 -7.69 12.67
N LYS A 135 -1.00 -7.91 13.51
CA LYS A 135 -0.90 -8.84 14.64
C LYS A 135 -0.71 -10.27 14.14
N GLY A 136 0.42 -10.87 14.48
CA GLY A 136 0.77 -12.24 14.08
C GLY A 136 1.35 -12.35 12.67
N ASN A 137 1.66 -11.22 12.02
CA ASN A 137 2.42 -11.22 10.78
C ASN A 137 3.92 -11.40 11.09
N ASN A 138 4.57 -12.39 10.48
CA ASN A 138 5.99 -12.69 10.72
C ASN A 138 6.95 -11.86 9.85
N PHE A 139 6.44 -11.11 8.87
CA PHE A 139 7.25 -10.36 7.91
C PHE A 139 7.31 -8.87 8.21
N VAL A 140 6.25 -8.32 8.80
CA VAL A 140 6.11 -6.88 9.04
C VAL A 140 5.57 -6.60 10.44
N SER A 141 6.17 -5.64 11.11
CA SER A 141 5.74 -5.15 12.42
C SER A 141 6.02 -3.65 12.53
N LEU A 142 5.09 -2.92 13.13
CA LEU A 142 5.34 -1.53 13.51
C LEU A 142 6.29 -1.48 14.71
N PRO A 143 7.15 -0.45 14.81
CA PRO A 143 7.96 -0.24 16.00
C PRO A 143 7.10 -0.08 17.26
N ASN A 144 7.61 -0.58 18.38
CA ASN A 144 6.93 -0.49 19.67
C ASN A 144 6.71 0.96 20.08
N GLY A 145 5.49 1.29 20.52
CA GLY A 145 5.13 2.63 20.99
C GLY A 145 4.81 3.64 19.88
N LEU A 146 4.96 3.28 18.60
CA LEU A 146 4.59 4.16 17.50
C LEU A 146 3.07 4.40 17.49
N GLN A 147 2.70 5.68 17.45
CA GLN A 147 1.30 6.08 17.29
C GLN A 147 1.05 6.53 15.85
N ILE A 148 0.16 5.80 15.17
CA ILE A 148 -0.35 6.17 13.85
C ILE A 148 -1.72 6.81 14.02
N GLN A 149 -1.81 8.10 13.69
CA GLN A 149 -3.06 8.82 13.65
C GLN A 149 -3.61 8.81 12.22
N PRO A 150 -4.84 8.31 11.99
CA PRO A 150 -5.46 8.44 10.68
C PRO A 150 -5.83 9.91 10.45
N GLY A 151 -5.23 10.50 9.42
CA GLY A 151 -5.69 11.77 8.87
C GLY A 151 -7.07 11.57 8.26
N ILE A 152 -8.04 12.33 8.75
CA ILE A 152 -9.37 12.45 8.14
C ILE A 152 -9.20 13.50 7.04
N GLY A 153 -9.32 13.09 5.79
CA GLY A 153 -9.35 14.06 4.69
C GLY A 153 -10.58 14.95 4.84
N LEU A 154 -10.39 16.27 4.82
CA LEU A 154 -11.45 17.28 4.72
C LEU A 154 -12.36 17.07 3.48
N TRP A 155 -11.93 16.22 2.54
CA TRP A 155 -12.60 15.91 1.28
C TRP A 155 -13.87 15.05 1.43
N HIS A 156 -14.12 14.47 2.61
CA HIS A 156 -15.37 13.73 2.84
C HIS A 156 -16.57 14.64 3.18
N GLU A 157 -16.34 15.87 3.65
CA GLU A 157 -17.45 16.77 4.03
C GLU A 157 -17.93 17.66 2.86
N LEU A 158 -17.06 18.00 1.90
CA LEU A 158 -17.42 18.83 0.74
C LEU A 158 -18.28 18.13 -0.31
N ALA A 159 -18.31 16.78 -0.34
CA ALA A 159 -19.24 16.05 -1.19
C ALA A 159 -20.69 16.06 -0.66
N ARG A 160 -20.92 16.47 0.59
CA ARG A 160 -22.26 16.65 1.16
C ARG A 160 -22.74 18.11 1.17
N SER A 161 -21.84 19.09 1.05
CA SER A 161 -22.21 20.50 1.11
C SER A 161 -22.38 21.17 -0.27
N MET A 162 -22.11 20.48 -1.38
CA MET A 162 -22.37 20.98 -2.74
C MET A 162 -23.62 20.36 -3.40
N GLY A 163 -24.49 19.74 -2.58
CA GLY A 163 -25.75 19.12 -3.00
C GLY A 163 -26.97 19.66 -2.26
N LYS A 164 -26.98 20.96 -1.96
CA LYS A 164 -28.18 21.72 -1.58
C LYS A 164 -28.21 23.05 -2.31
#